data_AF-A0A382L9R9-F1
#
_entry.id   AF-A0A382L9R9-F1
#
_cell.length_a   1.000
_cell.length_b   1.000
_cell.length_c   1.000
_cell.angle_alpha   90.00
_cell.angle_beta   90.00
_cell.angle_gamma   90.00
#
_symmetry.space_group_name_H-M   'P 1'
#
loop_
_entity.id
_entity.type
_entity.pdbx_description
1 polymer ?
#
loop_
_entity_poly.entity_id
_entity_poly.type
_entity_poly.pdbx_seq_one_letter_code
_entity_poly.pdbx_strand_id
1 'polypeptide(L)'
;MNFIGWVDCILLTRDTLAAMQQEEPIYSAQHSRSLFQRINIVISFIVIVMGALSIQEAPYLLFLGIGIGGLYWFSTAQKYHLYHDRLAIHYGRPRILEIPLDSIIDAGIIKMPFTGVL
;
A
#
# COMPACT_ATOMS: atom_id res chain seq x y z
N MET A 1 -16.32 11.37 -37.09
CA MET A 1 -15.53 11.23 -35.84
C MET A 1 -14.14 10.77 -36.24
N ASN A 2 -13.14 11.65 -36.14
CA ASN A 2 -11.79 11.40 -36.66
C ASN A 2 -10.88 10.76 -35.60
N PHE A 3 -10.09 9.77 -36.02
CA PHE A 3 -9.10 9.05 -35.20
C PHE A 3 -8.10 9.99 -34.49
N ILE A 4 -7.74 11.11 -35.12
CA ILE A 4 -6.87 12.16 -34.54
C ILE A 4 -7.47 12.73 -33.25
N GLY A 5 -8.76 13.08 -33.24
CA GLY A 5 -9.38 13.70 -32.06
C GLY A 5 -9.52 12.76 -30.86
N TRP A 6 -9.49 11.43 -31.09
CA TRP A 6 -9.49 10.45 -30.02
C TRP A 6 -8.11 10.32 -29.36
N VAL A 7 -7.04 10.43 -30.15
CA VAL A 7 -5.65 10.42 -29.65
C VAL A 7 -5.38 11.69 -28.82
N ASP A 8 -5.83 12.85 -29.27
CA ASP A 8 -5.69 14.11 -28.52
C ASP A 8 -6.42 14.05 -27.17
N CYS A 9 -7.60 13.44 -27.13
CA CYS A 9 -8.39 13.27 -25.91
C CYS A 9 -7.70 12.32 -24.89
N ILE A 10 -7.02 11.29 -25.39
CA ILE A 10 -6.22 10.37 -24.57
C ILE A 10 -4.96 11.05 -24.05
N LEU A 11 -4.26 11.83 -24.88
CA LEU A 11 -3.07 12.57 -24.46
C LEU A 11 -3.42 13.62 -23.40
N LEU A 12 -4.49 14.39 -23.60
CA LEU A 12 -5.01 15.34 -22.61
C LEU A 12 -5.40 14.65 -21.29
N THR A 13 -6.05 13.48 -21.36
CA THR A 13 -6.37 12.69 -20.16
C THR A 13 -5.11 12.18 -19.46
N ARG A 14 -4.10 11.76 -20.22
CA ARG A 14 -2.83 11.27 -19.64
C ARG A 14 -2.05 12.39 -18.96
N ASP A 15 -2.01 13.56 -19.57
CA ASP A 15 -1.29 14.72 -19.04
C ASP A 15 -1.98 15.31 -17.80
N THR A 16 -3.32 15.30 -17.76
CA THR A 16 -4.08 15.69 -16.56
C THR A 16 -3.93 14.69 -15.41
N LEU A 17 -3.88 13.38 -15.70
CA LEU A 17 -3.57 12.35 -14.69
C LEU A 17 -2.13 12.47 -14.16
N ALA A 18 -1.17 12.86 -15.02
CA ALA A 18 0.21 13.12 -14.60
C ALA A 18 0.32 14.38 -13.74
N ALA A 19 -0.46 15.43 -14.05
CA ALA A 19 -0.48 16.68 -13.28
C ALA A 19 -1.07 16.51 -11.88
N MET A 20 -2.04 15.61 -11.67
CA MET A 20 -2.54 15.28 -10.32
C MET A 20 -1.51 14.55 -9.44
N GLN A 21 -0.42 14.03 -10.03
CA GLN A 21 0.63 13.31 -9.30
C GLN A 21 1.78 14.21 -8.82
N GLN A 22 1.73 15.52 -9.11
CA GLN A 22 2.86 16.43 -9.00
C GLN A 22 2.68 17.49 -7.90
N GLU A 23 1.94 17.16 -6.86
CA GLU A 23 1.99 17.89 -5.61
C GLU A 23 3.04 17.23 -4.72
N GLU A 24 4.09 17.94 -4.36
CA GLU A 24 5.13 17.39 -3.47
C GLU A 24 4.52 17.26 -2.07
N PRO A 25 4.55 16.07 -1.45
CA PRO A 25 4.02 15.89 -0.11
C PRO A 25 4.86 16.71 0.87
N ILE A 26 4.21 17.61 1.61
CA ILE A 26 4.85 18.47 2.64
C ILE A 26 5.57 17.60 3.67
N TYR A 27 4.99 16.43 3.96
CA TYR A 27 5.59 15.45 4.84
C TYR A 27 5.32 14.04 4.33
N SER A 28 6.39 13.26 4.15
CA SER A 28 6.31 11.83 3.86
C SER A 28 6.88 11.06 5.04
N ALA A 29 6.02 10.40 5.81
CA ALA A 29 6.47 9.43 6.82
C ALA A 29 6.53 8.04 6.20
N GLN A 30 7.75 7.51 6.12
CA GLN A 30 7.96 6.12 5.78
C GLN A 30 7.64 5.26 7.01
N HIS A 31 6.65 4.38 6.91
CA HIS A 31 6.39 3.44 7.98
C HIS A 31 7.57 2.46 8.07
N SER A 32 8.33 2.57 9.17
CA SER A 32 9.40 1.64 9.49
C SER A 32 8.80 0.26 9.72
N ARG A 33 8.99 -0.66 8.75
CA ARG A 33 8.57 -2.05 8.92
C ARG A 33 9.27 -2.62 10.15
N SER A 34 8.51 -3.11 11.11
CA SER A 34 9.07 -3.76 12.30
C SER A 34 9.85 -5.03 11.91
N LEU A 35 10.77 -5.48 12.75
CA LEU A 35 11.55 -6.69 12.46
C LEU A 35 10.66 -7.92 12.31
N PHE A 36 9.64 -8.06 13.16
CA PHE A 36 8.63 -9.12 13.08
C PHE A 36 7.88 -9.14 11.73
N GLN A 37 7.59 -7.96 11.22
CA GLN A 37 6.95 -7.74 9.92
C GLN A 37 7.81 -8.24 8.74
N ARG A 38 9.14 -8.08 8.82
CA ARG A 38 10.06 -8.62 7.81
C ARG A 38 10.18 -10.14 7.92
N ILE A 39 10.24 -10.67 9.14
CA ILE A 39 10.33 -12.12 9.40
C ILE A 39 9.10 -12.85 8.84
N ASN A 40 7.88 -12.32 9.07
CA ASN A 40 6.66 -12.95 8.54
C ASN A 40 6.66 -13.08 7.01
N ILE A 41 7.17 -12.07 6.30
CA ILE A 41 7.26 -12.11 4.83
C ILE A 41 8.25 -13.18 4.36
N VAL A 42 9.37 -13.34 5.08
CA VAL A 42 10.38 -14.35 4.77
C VAL A 42 9.84 -15.76 5.05
N ILE A 43 9.14 -15.96 6.16
CA ILE A 43 8.54 -17.26 6.49
C ILE A 43 7.50 -17.64 5.44
N SER A 44 6.60 -16.72 5.07
CA SER A 44 5.63 -16.95 4.00
C SER A 44 6.32 -17.35 2.68
N PHE A 45 7.42 -16.68 2.33
CA PHE A 45 8.19 -17.02 1.14
C PHE A 45 8.80 -18.44 1.21
N ILE A 46 9.38 -18.83 2.36
CA ILE A 46 9.92 -20.18 2.56
C ILE A 46 8.82 -21.24 2.41
N VAL A 47 7.64 -20.99 2.97
CA VAL A 47 6.49 -21.90 2.87
C VAL A 47 6.02 -22.04 1.41
N ILE A 48 6.00 -20.95 0.65
CA ILE A 48 5.66 -20.97 -0.80
C ILE A 48 6.69 -21.82 -1.56
N VAL A 49 7.99 -21.61 -1.32
CA VAL A 49 9.06 -22.37 -1.98
C VAL A 49 8.98 -23.85 -1.64
N MET A 50 8.80 -24.19 -0.36
CA MET A 50 8.61 -25.59 0.07
C MET A 50 7.35 -26.21 -0.56
N GLY A 51 6.24 -25.49 -0.58
CA GLY A 51 5.02 -25.94 -1.25
C GLY A 51 5.20 -26.14 -2.76
N ALA A 52 6.02 -25.31 -3.41
CA ALA A 52 6.33 -25.44 -4.83
C ALA A 52 7.23 -26.64 -5.16
N LEU A 53 8.12 -27.04 -4.24
CA LEU A 53 8.95 -28.24 -4.40
C LEU A 53 8.15 -29.54 -4.15
N SER A 54 7.14 -29.48 -3.27
CA SER A 54 6.33 -30.64 -2.86
C SER A 54 4.88 -30.58 -3.37
N ILE A 55 4.66 -30.11 -4.61
CA ILE A 55 3.32 -29.93 -5.19
C ILE A 55 2.48 -31.22 -5.20
N GLN A 56 3.10 -32.38 -5.41
CA GLN A 56 2.39 -33.67 -5.47
C GLN A 56 1.94 -34.18 -4.09
N GLU A 57 2.66 -33.82 -3.02
CA GLU A 57 2.39 -34.34 -1.67
C GLU A 57 1.59 -33.35 -0.81
N ALA A 58 1.86 -32.04 -0.96
CA ALA A 58 1.30 -31.01 -0.08
C ALA A 58 0.98 -29.69 -0.82
N PRO A 59 0.02 -29.70 -1.77
CA PRO A 59 -0.34 -28.50 -2.53
C PRO A 59 -0.96 -27.39 -1.66
N TYR A 60 -1.52 -27.75 -0.49
CA TYR A 60 -2.11 -26.78 0.45
C TYR A 60 -1.07 -25.79 1.01
N LEU A 61 0.22 -26.14 1.06
CA LEU A 61 1.29 -25.26 1.54
C LEU A 61 1.46 -24.04 0.64
N LEU A 62 1.25 -24.20 -0.67
CA LEU A 62 1.29 -23.09 -1.63
C LEU A 62 0.17 -22.09 -1.36
N PHE A 63 -1.06 -22.58 -1.20
CA PHE A 63 -2.21 -21.73 -0.88
C PHE A 63 -2.06 -21.05 0.48
N LEU A 64 -1.52 -21.75 1.47
CA LEU A 64 -1.27 -21.21 2.80
C LEU A 64 -0.19 -20.12 2.77
N GLY A 65 0.92 -20.38 2.08
CA GLY A 65 2.01 -19.42 1.92
C GLY A 65 1.56 -18.14 1.20
N ILE A 66 0.81 -18.28 0.09
CA ILE A 66 0.24 -17.16 -0.66
C ILE A 66 -0.81 -16.43 0.17
N GLY A 67 -1.69 -17.16 0.88
CA GLY A 67 -2.73 -16.58 1.70
C GLY A 67 -2.16 -15.71 2.83
N ILE A 68 -1.22 -16.25 3.60
CA ILE A 68 -0.57 -15.52 4.70
C ILE A 68 0.21 -14.31 4.17
N GLY A 69 1.01 -14.50 3.11
CA GLY A 69 1.80 -13.41 2.52
C GLY A 69 0.94 -12.31 1.92
N GLY A 70 -0.13 -12.69 1.21
CA GLY A 70 -1.08 -11.76 0.59
C GLY A 70 -1.90 -10.98 1.62
N LEU A 71 -2.45 -11.65 2.64
CA LEU A 71 -3.18 -11.00 3.74
C LEU A 71 -2.28 -10.00 4.48
N TYR A 72 -1.05 -10.40 4.74
CA TYR A 72 -0.07 -9.55 5.39
C TYR A 72 0.31 -8.34 4.52
N TRP A 73 0.49 -8.53 3.20
CA TRP A 73 0.74 -7.45 2.24
C TRP A 73 -0.40 -6.44 2.19
N PHE A 74 -1.65 -6.92 2.16
CA PHE A 74 -2.83 -6.07 2.06
C PHE A 74 -3.12 -5.29 3.35
N SER A 75 -2.79 -5.88 4.51
CA SER A 75 -3.12 -5.29 5.82
C SER A 75 -2.06 -4.31 6.34
N THR A 76 -0.87 -4.26 5.73
CA THR A 76 0.24 -3.44 6.22
C THR A 76 0.28 -2.08 5.52
N ALA A 77 0.11 -0.98 6.27
CA ALA A 77 0.31 0.38 5.77
C ALA A 77 1.79 0.62 5.46
N GLN A 78 2.10 1.15 4.27
CA GLN A 78 3.48 1.30 3.79
C GLN A 78 3.98 2.74 3.91
N LYS A 79 3.13 3.72 3.61
CA LYS A 79 3.53 5.14 3.55
C LYS A 79 2.38 6.05 3.92
N TYR A 80 2.72 7.14 4.59
CA TYR A 80 1.80 8.24 4.87
C TYR A 80 2.32 9.48 4.15
N HIS A 81 1.52 10.01 3.23
CA HIS A 81 1.80 11.25 2.52
C HIS A 81 0.80 12.30 2.99
N LEU A 82 1.31 13.38 3.57
CA LEU A 82 0.51 14.52 3.99
C LEU A 82 0.63 15.62 2.93
N TYR A 83 -0.51 16.02 2.38
CA TYR A 83 -0.67 17.16 1.47
C TYR A 83 -1.41 18.29 2.20
N HIS A 84 -1.50 19.47 1.60
CA HIS A 84 -2.14 20.64 2.23
C HIS A 84 -3.64 20.43 2.47
N ASP A 85 -4.28 19.62 1.63
CA ASP A 85 -5.72 19.40 1.54
C ASP A 85 -6.14 17.98 1.94
N ARG A 86 -5.23 17.00 1.86
CA ARG A 86 -5.53 15.57 2.10
C ARG A 86 -4.39 14.82 2.77
N LEU A 87 -4.75 13.83 3.58
CA LEU A 87 -3.85 12.79 4.07
C LEU A 87 -4.04 11.54 3.22
N ALA A 88 -3.00 11.15 2.48
CA ALA A 88 -2.99 9.92 1.69
C ALA A 88 -2.25 8.81 2.45
N ILE A 89 -2.97 7.76 2.81
CA ILE A 89 -2.43 6.57 3.44
C ILE A 89 -2.30 5.50 2.36
N HIS A 90 -1.07 5.12 2.04
CA HIS A 90 -0.79 4.06 1.09
C HIS A 90 -0.67 2.74 1.83
N TYR A 91 -1.64 1.87 1.57
CA TYR A 91 -1.54 0.45 1.88
C TYR A 91 -0.81 -0.26 0.73
N GLY A 92 -0.53 -1.55 0.86
CA GLY A 92 0.03 -2.33 -0.25
C GLY A 92 -0.71 -2.07 -1.57
N ARG A 93 0.01 -2.01 -2.70
CA ARG A 93 -0.61 -1.76 -4.02
C ARG A 93 -1.74 -2.77 -4.27
N PRO A 94 -2.96 -2.34 -4.69
CA PRO A 94 -3.31 -1.02 -5.24
C PRO A 94 -4.04 -0.06 -4.27
N ARG A 95 -4.20 -0.36 -2.98
CA ARG A 95 -5.10 0.40 -2.10
C ARG A 95 -4.46 1.71 -1.58
N ILE A 96 -5.04 2.85 -1.95
CA ILE A 96 -4.71 4.18 -1.45
C ILE A 96 -5.96 4.74 -0.78
N LEU A 97 -5.85 5.18 0.47
CA LEU A 97 -6.93 5.84 1.19
C LEU A 97 -6.60 7.32 1.30
N GLU A 98 -7.45 8.18 0.73
CA GLU A 98 -7.31 9.63 0.80
C GLU A 98 -8.37 10.18 1.75
N ILE A 99 -7.93 10.92 2.77
CA ILE A 99 -8.80 11.54 3.77
C ILE A 99 -8.64 13.06 3.63
N PRO A 100 -9.68 13.80 3.19
CA PRO A 100 -9.60 15.24 3.04
C PRO A 100 -9.58 15.91 4.42
N LEU A 101 -8.65 16.86 4.64
CA LEU A 101 -8.50 17.55 5.92
C LEU A 101 -9.70 18.44 6.27
N ASP A 102 -10.41 18.96 5.26
CA ASP A 102 -11.61 19.78 5.45
C ASP A 102 -12.77 19.00 6.12
N SER A 103 -12.73 17.67 6.07
CA SER A 103 -13.70 16.80 6.73
C SER A 103 -13.35 16.46 8.19
N ILE A 104 -12.20 16.92 8.70
CA ILE A 104 -11.71 16.61 10.05
C ILE A 104 -12.25 17.64 11.04
N ILE A 105 -13.25 17.22 11.81
CA ILE A 105 -13.97 18.08 12.78
C ILE A 105 -13.18 18.25 14.09
N ASP A 106 -12.37 17.25 14.47
CA ASP A 106 -11.55 17.28 15.68
C ASP A 106 -10.30 16.40 15.51
N ALA A 107 -9.16 16.87 16.02
CA ALA A 107 -7.86 16.20 15.92
C ALA A 107 -7.28 16.02 17.32
N GLY A 108 -7.54 14.86 17.93
CA GLY A 108 -6.99 14.49 19.23
C GLY A 108 -5.65 13.75 19.11
N ILE A 109 -4.70 14.05 20.01
CA ILE A 109 -3.48 13.25 20.15
C ILE A 109 -3.84 11.95 20.87
N ILE A 110 -4.01 10.88 20.10
CA ILE A 110 -4.20 9.54 20.66
C ILE A 110 -2.83 8.93 20.96
N LYS A 111 -2.47 8.87 22.25
CA LYS A 111 -1.31 8.08 22.70
C LYS A 111 -1.64 6.61 22.48
N MET A 112 -0.94 5.95 21.57
CA MET A 112 -1.12 4.51 21.38
C MET A 112 -0.64 3.77 22.64
N PRO A 113 -1.43 2.83 23.20
CA PRO A 113 -1.07 2.13 24.44
C PRO A 113 0.13 1.17 24.31
N PHE A 114 0.73 1.08 23.12
CA PHE A 114 1.85 0.19 22.80
C PHE A 114 3.09 0.92 22.28
N THR A 115 3.24 2.23 22.47
CA THR A 115 4.56 2.87 22.31
C THR A 115 5.46 2.48 23.50
N GLY A 116 5.87 1.22 23.50
CA GLY A 116 6.91 0.68 24.37
C GLY A 116 8.25 0.69 23.65
N VAL A 117 9.21 1.31 24.33
CA VAL A 117 10.67 1.10 24.27
C VAL A 117 11.41 1.64 23.03
N LEU A 118 12.10 2.77 23.25
CA LEU A 118 13.56 2.82 23.20
C LEU A 118 14.06 3.17 24.61
#